data_AF-A0A852US60-F1
#
_entry.id   AF-A0A852US60-F1
#
_cell.length_a   1.000
_cell.length_b   1.000
_cell.length_c   1.000
_cell.angle_alpha   90.00
_cell.angle_beta   90.00
_cell.angle_gamma   90.00
#
_symmetry.space_group_name_H-M   'P 1'
#
loop_
_entity.id
_entity.type
_entity.pdbx_description
1 polymer ?
#
loop_
_entity_poly.entity_id
_entity_poly.type
_entity_poly.pdbx_seq_one_letter_code
_entity_poly.pdbx_strand_id
1 'polypeptide(L)'
;MELWNSVDGRQTALDDGKGRLVIHEAGPGVTAADLAEAPVTPERVLARIRAAVAETPAPPGDDVPDEQRIVETISRVMNEQALEPEVRAALFRALPMIEGVSVKQDAVDAAGRHGVAFAYTGRWERFEIILNPEEYTYLGTYGETVATRTYTTPAGTREVKAGTPVVWTAHLRAGIVDEPGERP
;
A
#
# COMPACT_ATOMS: atom_id res chain seq x y z
N MET A 1 -3.26 2.61 -13.76
CA MET A 1 -3.75 1.22 -13.83
C MET A 1 -5.14 1.22 -13.24
N GLU A 2 -6.07 0.51 -13.86
CA GLU A 2 -7.41 0.27 -13.29
C GLU A 2 -7.41 -1.13 -12.66
N LEU A 3 -8.07 -1.28 -11.51
CA LEU A 3 -8.13 -2.52 -10.74
C LEU A 3 -9.53 -2.66 -10.17
N TRP A 4 -10.09 -3.87 -10.22
CA TRP A 4 -11.38 -4.20 -9.61
C TRP A 4 -11.18 -5.28 -8.56
N ASN A 5 -11.47 -4.93 -7.30
CA ASN A 5 -11.47 -5.85 -6.17
C ASN A 5 -12.91 -6.06 -5.69
N SER A 6 -13.23 -7.28 -5.26
CA SER A 6 -14.46 -7.53 -4.51
C SER A 6 -14.48 -6.70 -3.23
N VAL A 7 -15.69 -6.35 -2.76
CA VAL A 7 -15.87 -5.53 -1.55
C VAL A 7 -15.21 -6.16 -0.33
N ASP A 8 -15.28 -7.49 -0.22
CA ASP A 8 -14.66 -8.23 0.87
C ASP A 8 -13.13 -8.42 0.72
N GLY A 9 -12.55 -7.98 -0.40
CA GLY A 9 -11.13 -8.07 -0.71
C GLY A 9 -10.64 -9.46 -1.08
N ARG A 10 -11.54 -10.45 -1.26
CA ARG A 10 -11.16 -11.84 -1.55
C ARG A 10 -10.98 -12.16 -3.02
N GLN A 11 -11.41 -11.29 -3.93
CA GLN A 11 -11.30 -11.52 -5.37
C GLN A 11 -10.80 -10.27 -6.08
N THR A 12 -10.03 -10.48 -7.15
CA THR A 12 -9.51 -9.44 -8.04
C THR A 12 -9.86 -9.81 -9.48
N ALA A 13 -10.22 -8.82 -10.30
CA ALA A 13 -10.34 -9.00 -11.74
C ALA A 13 -9.16 -8.32 -12.47
N LEU A 14 -8.48 -9.07 -13.32
CA LEU A 14 -7.34 -8.61 -14.12
C LEU A 14 -7.57 -8.90 -15.60
N ASP A 15 -7.00 -8.07 -16.46
CA ASP A 15 -6.96 -8.34 -17.90
C ASP A 15 -6.05 -9.54 -18.20
N ASP A 16 -6.52 -10.51 -18.99
CA ASP A 16 -5.77 -11.70 -19.42
C ASP A 16 -4.70 -11.42 -20.49
N GLY A 17 -4.41 -10.15 -20.77
CA GLY A 17 -3.53 -9.68 -21.83
C GLY A 17 -4.17 -9.69 -23.22
N LYS A 18 -5.44 -10.10 -23.31
CA LYS A 18 -6.22 -10.14 -24.56
C LYS A 18 -7.45 -9.23 -24.51
N GLY A 19 -7.55 -8.34 -23.51
CA GLY A 19 -8.66 -7.42 -23.37
C GLY A 19 -9.86 -7.99 -22.61
N ARG A 20 -9.71 -9.16 -21.97
CA ARG A 20 -10.79 -9.79 -21.20
C ARG A 20 -10.42 -9.84 -19.72
N LEU A 21 -11.36 -9.39 -18.88
CA LEU A 21 -11.22 -9.50 -17.44
C LEU A 21 -11.48 -10.93 -16.96
N VAL A 22 -10.57 -11.44 -16.15
CA VAL A 22 -10.65 -12.74 -15.50
C VAL A 22 -10.60 -12.54 -14.00
N ILE A 23 -11.54 -13.17 -13.29
CA ILE A 23 -11.63 -13.12 -11.83
C ILE A 23 -10.72 -14.19 -11.23
N HIS A 24 -9.92 -13.76 -10.27
CA HIS A 24 -9.03 -14.59 -9.49
C HIS A 24 -9.33 -14.41 -8.01
N GLU A 25 -9.16 -15.46 -7.22
CA GLU A 25 -9.03 -15.31 -5.78
C GLU A 25 -7.81 -14.41 -5.49
N ALA A 26 -7.99 -13.46 -4.58
CA ALA A 26 -6.92 -12.61 -4.11
C ALA A 26 -5.82 -13.50 -3.49
N GLY A 27 -4.58 -13.13 -3.74
CA GLY A 27 -3.43 -13.82 -3.15
C GLY A 27 -3.44 -13.76 -1.62
N PRO A 28 -2.54 -14.51 -0.96
CA PRO A 28 -2.46 -14.52 0.49
C PRO A 28 -2.22 -13.11 1.05
N GLY A 29 -2.86 -12.80 2.17
CA GLY A 29 -2.73 -11.52 2.85
C GLY A 29 -3.98 -11.16 3.63
N VAL A 30 -3.93 -10.01 4.31
CA VAL A 30 -5.08 -9.48 5.06
C VAL A 30 -6.08 -8.82 4.12
N THR A 31 -7.37 -9.08 4.36
CA THR A 31 -8.50 -8.53 3.60
C THR A 31 -9.29 -7.49 4.40
N ALA A 32 -10.14 -6.73 3.72
CA ALA A 32 -11.03 -5.74 4.31
C ALA A 32 -11.98 -6.42 5.31
N ALA A 33 -12.46 -7.62 4.97
CA ALA A 33 -13.28 -8.43 5.86
C ALA A 33 -12.54 -8.81 7.14
N ASP A 34 -11.27 -9.25 7.04
CA ASP A 34 -10.48 -9.61 8.23
C ASP A 34 -10.25 -8.41 9.15
N LEU A 35 -10.05 -7.21 8.57
CA LEU A 35 -9.84 -5.99 9.33
C LEU A 35 -11.13 -5.44 9.97
N ALA A 36 -12.29 -5.70 9.35
CA ALA A 36 -13.60 -5.29 9.83
C ALA A 36 -14.12 -6.14 11.01
N GLU A 37 -13.48 -7.28 11.30
CA GLU A 37 -13.84 -8.10 12.45
C GLU A 37 -13.68 -7.35 13.79
N ALA A 38 -14.76 -7.29 14.55
CA ALA A 38 -14.80 -6.58 15.82
C ALA A 38 -13.85 -7.17 16.89
N PRO A 39 -13.26 -6.34 17.77
CA PRO A 39 -13.39 -4.88 17.78
C PRO A 39 -12.43 -4.22 16.77
N VAL A 40 -12.94 -3.25 16.01
CA VAL A 40 -12.16 -2.46 15.04
C VAL A 40 -11.44 -1.33 15.79
N THR A 41 -10.20 -1.59 16.18
CA THR A 41 -9.34 -0.64 16.92
C THR A 41 -7.96 -0.57 16.25
N PRO A 42 -7.21 0.54 16.39
CA PRO A 42 -5.87 0.68 15.81
C PRO A 42 -4.94 -0.49 16.16
N GLU A 43 -4.98 -0.94 17.41
CA GLU A 43 -4.18 -2.04 17.93
C GLU A 43 -4.57 -3.37 17.27
N ARG A 44 -5.87 -3.64 17.11
CA ARG A 44 -6.38 -4.89 16.53
C ARG A 44 -6.09 -4.97 15.03
N VAL A 45 -6.34 -3.90 14.28
CA VAL A 45 -6.03 -3.89 12.84
C VAL A 45 -4.53 -4.05 12.61
N LEU A 46 -3.69 -3.35 13.40
CA LEU A 46 -2.24 -3.49 13.31
C LEU A 46 -1.75 -4.89 13.68
N ALA A 47 -2.34 -5.52 14.70
CA ALA A 47 -2.01 -6.89 15.09
C ALA A 47 -2.33 -7.90 13.98
N ARG A 48 -3.48 -7.76 13.30
CA ARG A 48 -3.83 -8.62 12.15
C ARG A 48 -2.85 -8.44 10.99
N ILE A 49 -2.45 -7.22 10.69
CA ILE A 49 -1.46 -6.94 9.65
C ILE A 49 -0.10 -7.55 10.00
N ARG A 50 0.35 -7.39 11.25
CA ARG A 50 1.59 -8.03 11.74
C ARG A 50 1.55 -9.54 11.58
N ALA A 51 0.43 -10.18 11.92
CA ALA A 51 0.25 -11.62 11.75
C ALA A 51 0.35 -12.02 10.26
N ALA A 52 -0.36 -11.32 9.37
CA ALA A 52 -0.30 -11.60 7.93
C ALA A 52 1.10 -11.40 7.32
N VAL A 53 1.83 -10.37 7.77
CA VAL A 53 3.22 -10.10 7.38
C VAL A 53 4.15 -11.24 7.84
N ALA A 54 3.95 -11.76 9.06
CA ALA A 54 4.74 -12.86 9.60
C ALA A 54 4.48 -14.21 8.90
N GLU A 55 3.25 -14.44 8.41
CA GLU A 55 2.91 -15.65 7.65
C GLU A 55 3.55 -15.71 6.25
N THR A 56 3.97 -14.55 5.73
CA THR A 56 4.53 -14.40 4.38
C THR A 56 5.95 -13.85 4.44
N PRO A 57 6.92 -14.56 5.04
CA PRO A 57 8.26 -14.02 5.25
C PRO A 57 8.91 -13.56 3.94
N ALA A 58 9.72 -12.50 4.03
CA ALA A 58 10.49 -12.02 2.88
C ALA A 58 11.33 -13.17 2.28
N PRO A 59 11.50 -13.20 0.95
CA PRO A 59 12.35 -14.20 0.31
C PRO A 59 13.75 -14.25 0.94
N PRO A 60 14.37 -15.43 1.06
CA PRO A 60 15.73 -15.54 1.60
C PRO A 60 16.71 -14.64 0.81
N GLY A 61 17.36 -13.72 1.51
CA GLY A 61 18.29 -12.74 0.92
C GLY A 61 17.69 -11.34 0.71
N ASP A 62 16.37 -11.18 0.83
CA ASP A 62 15.74 -9.88 0.92
C ASP A 62 15.80 -9.37 2.37
N ASP A 63 16.67 -8.39 2.57
CA ASP A 63 16.85 -7.73 3.85
C ASP A 63 15.88 -6.54 3.94
N VAL A 64 14.58 -6.83 4.00
CA VAL A 64 13.50 -5.85 4.17
C VAL A 64 12.94 -5.95 5.60
N PRO A 65 12.99 -4.88 6.42
CA PRO A 65 12.42 -4.90 7.77
C PRO A 65 10.92 -5.18 7.77
N ASP A 66 10.41 -5.87 8.79
CA ASP A 66 8.97 -6.15 8.91
C ASP A 66 8.14 -4.87 9.02
N GLU A 67 8.66 -3.82 9.66
CA GLU A 67 7.99 -2.51 9.73
C GLU A 67 7.75 -1.92 8.36
N GLN A 68 8.72 -2.05 7.44
CA GLN A 68 8.55 -1.63 6.06
C GLN A 68 7.40 -2.39 5.39
N ARG A 69 7.40 -3.72 5.55
CA ARG A 69 6.37 -4.60 4.98
C ARG A 69 4.99 -4.33 5.55
N ILE A 70 4.89 -3.98 6.83
CA ILE A 70 3.65 -3.58 7.49
C ILE A 70 3.12 -2.28 6.88
N VAL A 71 3.97 -1.26 6.71
CA VAL A 71 3.58 0.01 6.08
C VAL A 71 3.13 -0.21 4.63
N GLU A 72 3.88 -0.98 3.84
CA GLU A 72 3.49 -1.34 2.47
C GLU A 72 2.16 -2.11 2.42
N THR A 73 1.93 -3.02 3.37
CA THR A 73 0.66 -3.76 3.49
C THR A 73 -0.50 -2.83 3.79
N ILE A 74 -0.34 -1.87 4.72
CA ILE A 74 -1.36 -0.86 5.00
C ILE A 74 -1.66 -0.03 3.74
N SER A 75 -0.62 0.42 3.05
CA SER A 75 -0.75 1.17 1.81
C SER A 75 -1.55 0.40 0.75
N ARG A 76 -1.21 -0.88 0.56
CA ARG A 76 -1.88 -1.76 -0.40
C ARG A 76 -3.35 -1.91 -0.07
N VAL A 77 -3.69 -2.22 1.19
CA VAL A 77 -5.09 -2.37 1.63
C VAL A 77 -5.87 -1.07 1.46
N MET A 78 -5.31 0.07 1.86
CA MET A 78 -5.96 1.38 1.70
C MET A 78 -6.17 1.77 0.23
N ASN A 79 -5.24 1.39 -0.64
CA ASN A 79 -5.29 1.69 -2.06
C ASN A 79 -6.29 0.79 -2.81
N GLU A 80 -6.33 -0.50 -2.47
CA GLU A 80 -6.94 -1.52 -3.33
C GLU A 80 -8.30 -2.00 -2.82
N GLN A 81 -8.58 -1.92 -1.52
CA GLN A 81 -9.74 -2.58 -0.92
C GLN A 81 -10.81 -1.59 -0.46
N ALA A 82 -12.07 -2.01 -0.57
CA ALA A 82 -13.23 -1.24 -0.12
C ALA A 82 -13.33 -1.29 1.42
N LEU A 83 -12.62 -0.37 2.09
CA LEU A 83 -12.61 -0.30 3.55
C LEU A 83 -13.83 0.44 4.12
N GLU A 84 -14.47 -0.15 5.13
CA GLU A 84 -15.43 0.56 5.98
C GLU A 84 -14.79 1.78 6.66
N PRO A 85 -15.56 2.85 6.94
CA PRO A 85 -15.02 4.07 7.56
C PRO A 85 -14.27 3.83 8.86
N GLU A 86 -14.76 2.92 9.72
CA GLU A 86 -14.13 2.59 10.99
C GLU A 86 -12.77 1.88 10.81
N VAL A 87 -12.68 0.97 9.83
CA VAL A 87 -11.42 0.30 9.48
C VAL A 87 -10.41 1.31 8.94
N ARG A 88 -10.83 2.21 8.05
CA ARG A 88 -9.95 3.26 7.51
C ARG A 88 -9.41 4.16 8.62
N ALA A 89 -10.27 4.58 9.55
CA ALA A 89 -9.87 5.40 10.69
C ALA A 89 -8.92 4.63 11.64
N ALA A 90 -9.16 3.34 11.86
CA ALA A 90 -8.27 2.50 12.67
C ALA A 90 -6.88 2.35 12.04
N LEU A 91 -6.80 2.11 10.72
CA LEU A 91 -5.53 2.04 9.99
C LEU A 91 -4.78 3.38 10.02
N PHE A 92 -5.48 4.50 9.83
CA PHE A 92 -4.89 5.84 9.95
C PHE A 92 -4.22 6.04 11.30
N ARG A 93 -4.93 5.71 12.39
CA ARG A 93 -4.41 5.83 13.76
C ARG A 93 -3.32 4.80 14.09
N ALA A 94 -3.27 3.67 13.38
CA ALA A 94 -2.27 2.64 13.56
C ALA A 94 -0.91 2.99 12.93
N LEU A 95 -0.88 3.78 11.85
CA LEU A 95 0.36 4.19 11.18
C LEU A 95 1.44 4.76 12.13
N PRO A 96 1.14 5.75 13.00
CA PRO A 96 2.14 6.28 13.93
C PRO A 96 2.52 5.31 15.07
N MET A 97 1.84 4.16 15.22
CA MET A 97 2.19 3.14 16.20
C MET A 97 3.26 2.16 15.69
N ILE A 98 3.61 2.24 14.41
CA ILE A 98 4.67 1.42 13.80
C ILE A 98 6.01 2.09 14.11
N GLU A 99 6.94 1.30 14.66
CA GLU A 99 8.27 1.80 14.99
C GLU A 99 8.99 2.31 13.73
N GLY A 100 9.64 3.48 13.83
CA GLY A 100 10.35 4.11 12.71
C GLY A 100 9.48 4.89 11.73
N VAL A 101 8.14 4.86 11.88
CA VAL A 101 7.27 5.73 11.08
C VAL A 101 7.36 7.18 11.57
N SER A 102 7.53 8.09 10.62
CA SER A 102 7.57 9.54 10.82
C SER A 102 6.45 10.23 10.05
N VAL A 103 6.13 11.47 10.43
CA VAL A 103 5.07 12.26 9.79
C VAL A 103 5.65 13.46 9.07
N LYS A 104 5.22 13.69 7.83
CA LYS A 104 5.57 14.84 6.99
C LYS A 104 4.30 15.61 6.65
N GLN A 105 4.23 16.86 7.10
CA GLN A 105 3.02 17.71 7.07
C GLN A 105 2.71 18.36 5.71
N ASP A 106 3.52 18.09 4.68
CA ASP A 106 3.32 18.65 3.34
C ASP A 106 3.93 17.70 2.29
N ALA A 107 3.18 16.66 1.95
CA ALA A 107 3.54 15.70 0.92
C ALA A 107 2.66 15.87 -0.32
N VAL A 108 3.23 15.61 -1.49
CA VAL A 108 2.55 15.84 -2.78
C VAL A 108 2.43 14.51 -3.51
N ASP A 109 1.19 14.12 -3.82
CA ASP A 109 0.93 12.92 -4.63
C ASP A 109 1.25 13.16 -6.12
N ALA A 110 1.14 12.13 -6.95
CA ALA A 110 1.46 12.25 -8.38
C ALA A 110 0.50 13.17 -9.16
N ALA A 111 -0.63 13.58 -8.57
CA ALA A 111 -1.60 14.50 -9.15
C ALA A 111 -1.39 15.95 -8.69
N GLY A 112 -0.39 16.21 -7.84
CA GLY A 112 -0.11 17.55 -7.29
C GLY A 112 -0.97 17.93 -6.09
N ARG A 113 -1.72 16.99 -5.50
CA ARG A 113 -2.52 17.23 -4.29
C ARG A 113 -1.63 17.16 -3.06
N HIS A 114 -1.82 18.12 -2.16
CA HIS A 114 -1.09 18.19 -0.90
C HIS A 114 -1.81 17.36 0.18
N GLY A 115 -1.03 16.66 0.99
CA GLY A 115 -1.52 15.85 2.09
C GLY A 115 -0.47 15.62 3.17
N VAL A 116 -0.81 14.77 4.14
CA VAL A 116 0.11 14.34 5.20
C VAL A 116 0.66 12.97 4.83
N ALA A 117 1.99 12.84 4.84
CA ALA A 117 2.65 11.56 4.62
C ALA A 117 3.07 10.89 5.93
N PHE A 118 2.81 9.59 6.01
CA PHE A 118 3.46 8.69 6.97
C PHE A 118 4.60 7.98 6.25
N ALA A 119 5.82 8.24 6.69
CA ALA A 119 7.03 7.81 6.03
C ALA A 119 7.79 6.78 6.87
N TYR A 120 8.13 5.65 6.27
CA TYR A 120 9.09 4.70 6.82
C TYR A 120 10.35 4.70 5.97
N THR A 121 11.52 4.79 6.60
CA THR A 121 12.82 4.75 5.91
C THR A 121 13.49 3.44 6.24
N GLY A 122 13.45 2.52 5.28
CA GLY A 122 14.19 1.26 5.35
C GLY A 122 15.65 1.44 4.94
N ARG A 123 16.33 0.31 4.73
CA ARG A 123 17.75 0.33 4.30
C ARG A 123 17.96 0.84 2.88
N TRP A 124 17.00 0.60 1.99
CA TRP A 124 17.17 0.85 0.56
C TRP A 124 16.25 1.93 0.03
N GLU A 125 15.07 2.09 0.63
CA GLU A 125 14.08 3.05 0.21
C GLU A 125 13.38 3.72 1.39
N ARG A 126 12.93 4.95 1.14
CA ARG A 126 11.89 5.59 1.93
C ARG A 126 10.57 5.35 1.22
N PHE A 127 9.55 4.94 1.97
CA PHE A 127 8.19 4.75 1.48
C PHE A 127 7.23 5.63 2.27
N GLU A 128 6.38 6.35 1.55
CA GLU A 128 5.43 7.33 2.07
C GLU A 128 4.00 6.95 1.66
N ILE A 129 3.10 6.87 2.63
CA ILE A 129 1.64 6.83 2.43
C ILE A 129 1.11 8.25 2.57
N ILE A 130 0.52 8.80 1.51
CA ILE A 130 0.03 10.18 1.47
C ILE A 130 -1.49 10.18 1.64
N LEU A 131 -1.97 10.89 2.64
CA LEU A 131 -3.39 10.94 3.01
C LEU A 131 -3.91 12.38 3.02
N ASN A 132 -5.19 12.57 2.69
CA ASN A 132 -5.88 13.82 2.90
C ASN A 132 -6.09 14.03 4.41
N PRO A 133 -5.57 15.12 5.01
CA PRO A 133 -5.68 15.34 6.45
C PRO A 133 -7.10 15.68 6.93
N GLU A 134 -7.97 16.16 6.04
CA GLU A 134 -9.35 16.54 6.38
C GLU A 134 -10.31 15.36 6.26
N GLU A 135 -10.20 14.59 5.17
CA GLU A 135 -11.12 13.49 4.86
C GLU A 135 -10.57 12.11 5.28
N TYR A 136 -9.30 12.04 5.68
CA TYR A 136 -8.57 10.79 5.95
C TYR A 136 -8.62 9.79 4.78
N THR A 137 -8.72 10.31 3.55
CA THR A 137 -8.73 9.53 2.31
C THR A 137 -7.31 9.30 1.81
N TYR A 138 -7.08 8.13 1.20
CA TYR A 138 -5.80 7.79 0.60
C TYR A 138 -5.61 8.58 -0.70
N LEU A 139 -4.54 9.38 -0.77
CA LEU A 139 -4.21 10.18 -1.95
C LEU A 139 -3.23 9.45 -2.86
N GLY A 140 -2.29 8.69 -2.31
CA GLY A 140 -1.28 7.99 -3.10
C GLY A 140 -0.07 7.58 -2.27
N THR A 141 0.98 7.17 -2.97
CA THR A 141 2.28 6.82 -2.40
C THR A 141 3.39 7.60 -3.06
N TYR A 142 4.46 7.78 -2.30
CA TYR A 142 5.75 8.20 -2.83
C TYR A 142 6.83 7.32 -2.25
N GLY A 143 7.83 6.97 -3.04
CA GLY A 143 9.00 6.27 -2.55
C GLY A 143 10.23 6.61 -3.36
N GLU A 144 11.36 6.66 -2.68
CA GLU A 144 12.66 6.96 -3.28
C GLU A 144 13.76 6.10 -2.67
N THR A 145 14.80 5.83 -3.44
CA THR A 145 16.01 5.19 -2.93
C THR A 145 16.72 6.09 -1.92
N VAL A 146 17.24 5.53 -0.84
CA VAL A 146 17.99 6.30 0.17
C VAL A 146 19.50 6.14 0.06
N ALA A 147 19.95 5.15 -0.72
CA ALA A 147 21.36 4.87 -0.99
C ALA A 147 21.58 4.56 -2.47
N THR A 148 22.78 4.89 -2.97
CA THR A 148 23.20 4.50 -4.32
C THR A 148 23.55 3.01 -4.33
N ARG A 149 22.99 2.25 -5.29
CA ARG A 149 23.25 0.82 -5.43
C ARG A 149 23.49 0.44 -6.89
N THR A 150 24.43 -0.45 -7.10
CA THR A 150 24.74 -1.02 -8.40
C THR A 150 24.13 -2.41 -8.53
N TYR A 151 23.32 -2.60 -9.56
CA TYR A 151 22.68 -3.87 -9.90
C TYR A 151 23.38 -4.46 -11.11
N THR A 152 23.86 -5.70 -10.98
CA THR A 152 24.42 -6.46 -12.10
C THR A 152 23.40 -7.51 -12.52
N THR A 153 22.94 -7.40 -13.76
CA THR A 153 22.01 -8.35 -14.39
C THR A 153 22.68 -8.97 -15.61
N PRO A 154 22.14 -10.07 -16.17
CA PRO A 154 22.63 -10.59 -17.45
C PRO A 154 22.60 -9.57 -18.60
N ALA A 155 21.75 -8.55 -18.51
CA ALA A 155 21.65 -7.46 -19.49
C ALA A 155 22.68 -6.33 -19.26
N GLY A 156 23.49 -6.40 -18.20
CA GLY A 156 24.53 -5.42 -17.87
C GLY A 156 24.44 -4.88 -16.44
N THR A 157 25.35 -3.96 -16.14
CA THR A 157 25.43 -3.27 -14.84
C THR A 157 24.70 -1.93 -14.90
N ARG A 158 23.81 -1.67 -13.94
CA ARG A 158 23.08 -0.41 -13.79
C ARG A 158 23.24 0.15 -12.38
N GLU A 159 23.62 1.42 -12.28
CA GLU A 159 23.64 2.17 -11.02
C GLU A 159 22.29 2.87 -10.82
N VAL A 160 21.72 2.75 -9.63
CA VAL A 160 20.56 3.51 -9.17
C VAL A 160 21.05 4.42 -8.05
N LYS A 161 20.94 5.74 -8.24
CA LYS A 161 21.43 6.74 -7.28
C LYS A 161 20.47 6.91 -6.13
N ALA A 162 20.95 7.34 -4.96
CA ALA A 162 20.10 7.85 -3.88
C ALA A 162 19.22 9.02 -4.39
N GLY A 163 18.00 9.13 -3.86
CA GLY A 163 16.99 10.11 -4.26
C GLY A 163 16.30 9.77 -5.59
N THR A 164 16.45 8.55 -6.11
CA THR A 164 15.75 8.13 -7.32
C THR A 164 14.33 7.69 -6.95
N PRO A 165 13.26 8.30 -7.50
CA PRO A 165 11.90 7.84 -7.26
C PRO A 165 11.72 6.41 -7.75
N VAL A 166 11.18 5.54 -6.90
CA VAL A 166 10.85 4.14 -7.21
C VAL A 166 9.35 3.93 -7.36
N VAL A 167 8.55 4.76 -6.68
CA VAL A 167 7.10 4.79 -6.81
C VAL A 167 6.60 6.22 -6.61
N TRP A 168 5.63 6.63 -7.42
CA TRP A 168 4.90 7.87 -7.21
C TRP A 168 3.51 7.72 -7.81
N THR A 169 2.49 7.68 -6.96
CA THR A 169 1.12 7.38 -7.38
C THR A 169 0.15 8.46 -6.93
N ALA A 170 -1.00 8.50 -7.60
CA ALA A 170 -2.16 9.26 -7.17
C ALA A 170 -3.40 8.40 -7.38
N HIS A 171 -4.20 8.25 -6.32
CA HIS A 171 -5.49 7.60 -6.35
C HIS A 171 -6.55 8.62 -6.74
N LEU A 172 -6.94 8.61 -8.02
CA LEU A 172 -7.78 9.67 -8.60
C LEU A 172 -9.27 9.48 -8.33
N ARG A 173 -9.75 8.25 -8.41
CA ARG A 173 -11.16 7.90 -8.20
C ARG A 173 -11.26 6.46 -7.71
N ALA A 174 -12.18 6.25 -6.78
CA ALA A 174 -12.63 4.93 -6.32
C ALA A 174 -14.15 4.96 -6.19
N GLY A 175 -14.79 3.81 -6.40
CA GLY A 175 -16.23 3.63 -6.22
C GLY A 175 -16.60 2.16 -6.33
N ILE A 176 -17.71 1.79 -5.69
CA ILE A 176 -18.30 0.46 -5.82
C ILE A 176 -19.08 0.44 -7.14
N VAL A 177 -18.84 -0.57 -7.95
CA VAL A 177 -19.52 -0.82 -9.22
C VAL A 177 -20.16 -2.21 -9.18
N ASP A 178 -21.09 -2.48 -10.10
CA ASP A 178 -21.82 -3.75 -10.12
C ASP A 178 -20.96 -4.86 -10.74
N GLU A 179 -20.19 -4.55 -11.78
CA GLU A 179 -19.35 -5.53 -12.49
C GLU A 179 -17.89 -5.04 -12.73
N PRO A 180 -16.89 -5.96 -12.72
CA PRO A 180 -15.55 -5.62 -13.15
C PRO A 180 -15.50 -5.09 -14.59
N GLY A 181 -14.79 -3.99 -14.80
CA GLY A 181 -14.69 -3.29 -16.09
C GLY A 181 -15.50 -2.00 -16.15
N GLU A 182 -16.42 -1.78 -15.20
CA GLU A 182 -17.16 -0.53 -15.08
C GLU A 182 -16.32 0.55 -14.39
N ARG A 183 -16.64 1.82 -14.68
CA ARG A 183 -16.05 2.98 -14.02
C ARG A 183 -17.09 3.66 -13.14
N PRO A 184 -16.73 4.05 -11.90
CA PRO A 184 -17.59 4.85 -11.04
C PRO A 184 -17.70 6.32 -11.49
#